data_AF-A0A649UYW5-F1
#
_entry.id   AF-A0A649UYW5-F1
#
_cell.length_a   1.000
_cell.length_b   1.000
_cell.length_c   1.000
_cell.angle_alpha   90.00
_cell.angle_beta   90.00
_cell.angle_gamma   90.00
#
_symmetry.space_group_name_H-M   'P 1'
#
loop_
_entity.id
_entity.type
_entity.pdbx_description
1 polymer ?
#
loop_
_entity_poly.entity_id
_entity_poly.type
_entity_poly.pdbx_seq_one_letter_code
_entity_poly.pdbx_strand_id
1 'polypeptide(L)'
;MIQGGAGTSTNMNANEVIANRALDIIGKPRGSYEIISPNDHINKCQSTNDSYPSSAKLGMALQHEPLLNEMKLLIASLKNKANEFKDVIKMGRTQLQDAVPMTLGQEFGGYARTIESDLSILSGSINRLCIVNLGGTAIGTMTAAHPSFPSIACKRLSEVSGLNIELADHLIAASSSTGTMLYFHGILKRIATKVSQVCNDLRLLSSGPRCGLHEINLPAKAPGSSIMPGKVNPVIPEVVNQAAFQVMGNDITVTIASGSGQLELNVMEPVIIFNIYQSIDMLERAFRTLRVHCIDGITANNDVCLGYVEKSIG
;
A
#
# COMPACT_ATOMS: atom_id res chain seq x y z
N MET A 1 0.22 -6.99 -16.93
CA MET A 1 -0.66 -6.06 -16.19
C MET A 1 -1.14 -4.92 -17.06
N ILE A 2 -0.25 -4.16 -17.72
CA ILE A 2 -0.67 -3.12 -18.68
C ILE A 2 -1.26 -3.79 -19.93
N GLN A 3 -2.50 -3.46 -20.25
CA GLN A 3 -3.25 -3.95 -21.42
C GLN A 3 -4.23 -2.88 -21.91
N GLY A 4 -4.62 -2.96 -23.18
CA GLY A 4 -5.77 -2.21 -23.70
C GLY A 4 -7.10 -2.93 -23.39
N GLY A 5 -8.23 -2.27 -23.68
CA GLY A 5 -9.56 -2.88 -23.59
C GLY A 5 -10.17 -2.95 -22.18
N ALA A 6 -9.79 -2.04 -21.28
CA ALA A 6 -10.40 -1.85 -19.95
C ALA A 6 -10.43 -3.11 -19.07
N GLY A 7 -9.46 -4.02 -19.22
CA GLY A 7 -9.39 -5.27 -18.45
C GLY A 7 -10.16 -6.45 -19.04
N THR A 8 -10.76 -6.30 -20.23
CA THR A 8 -11.54 -7.37 -20.88
C THR A 8 -10.72 -8.63 -21.11
N SER A 9 -9.45 -8.49 -21.48
CA SER A 9 -8.57 -9.66 -21.67
C SER A 9 -8.37 -10.42 -20.37
N THR A 10 -8.28 -9.74 -19.22
CA THR A 10 -8.19 -10.38 -17.91
C THR A 10 -9.51 -11.01 -17.49
N ASN A 11 -10.65 -10.34 -17.72
CA ASN A 11 -11.96 -10.91 -17.44
C ASN A 11 -12.19 -12.19 -18.26
N MET A 12 -11.94 -12.14 -19.57
CA MET A 12 -12.07 -13.29 -20.45
C MET A 12 -11.05 -14.39 -20.13
N ASN A 13 -9.83 -14.03 -19.74
CA ASN A 13 -8.86 -15.03 -19.29
C ASN A 13 -9.36 -15.80 -18.05
N ALA A 14 -9.94 -15.11 -17.06
CA ALA A 14 -10.56 -15.77 -15.92
C ALA A 14 -11.72 -16.69 -16.37
N ASN A 15 -12.61 -16.19 -17.23
CA ASN A 15 -13.74 -16.95 -17.75
C ASN A 15 -13.32 -18.22 -18.50
N GLU A 16 -12.33 -18.12 -19.38
CA GLU A 16 -11.81 -19.25 -20.16
C GLU A 16 -11.10 -20.28 -19.28
N VAL A 17 -10.30 -19.84 -18.30
CA VAL A 17 -9.63 -20.74 -17.35
C VAL A 17 -10.66 -21.49 -16.50
N ILE A 18 -11.67 -20.79 -15.98
CA ILE A 18 -12.75 -21.38 -15.18
C ILE A 18 -13.58 -22.35 -16.02
N ALA A 19 -13.97 -21.97 -17.24
CA ALA A 19 -14.75 -22.82 -18.14
C ALA A 19 -14.00 -24.11 -18.48
N ASN A 20 -12.71 -24.01 -18.86
CA ASN A 20 -11.90 -25.19 -19.13
C ASN A 20 -11.68 -26.05 -17.88
N ARG A 21 -11.53 -25.43 -16.70
CA ARG A 21 -11.42 -26.21 -15.46
C ARG A 21 -12.71 -26.96 -15.14
N ALA A 22 -13.86 -26.36 -15.39
CA ALA A 22 -15.15 -27.02 -15.24
C ALA A 22 -15.32 -28.18 -16.24
N LEU A 23 -14.90 -28.00 -17.50
CA LEU A 23 -14.90 -29.07 -18.52
C LEU A 23 -14.01 -30.25 -18.11
N ASP A 24 -12.80 -29.98 -17.60
CA ASP A 24 -11.91 -31.02 -17.08
C ASP A 24 -12.59 -31.84 -15.97
N ILE A 25 -13.30 -31.18 -15.04
CA ILE A 25 -13.99 -31.82 -13.90
C ILE A 25 -15.12 -32.76 -14.37
N ILE A 26 -15.83 -32.41 -15.45
CA ILE A 26 -16.90 -33.24 -16.02
C ILE A 26 -16.42 -34.20 -17.12
N GLY A 27 -15.10 -34.34 -17.31
CA GLY A 27 -14.49 -35.27 -18.26
C GLY A 27 -14.67 -34.89 -19.73
N LYS A 28 -14.79 -33.59 -20.03
CA LYS A 28 -14.89 -33.07 -21.40
C LYS A 28 -13.57 -32.44 -21.85
N PRO A 29 -13.24 -32.47 -23.15
CA PRO A 29 -12.05 -31.79 -23.66
C PRO A 29 -12.11 -30.27 -23.40
N ARG A 30 -10.94 -29.67 -23.16
CA ARG A 30 -10.80 -28.21 -23.12
C ARG A 30 -11.21 -27.61 -24.46
N GLY A 31 -11.89 -26.47 -24.42
CA GLY A 31 -12.44 -25.82 -25.61
C GLY A 31 -13.82 -26.31 -26.05
N SER A 32 -14.43 -27.29 -25.38
CA SER A 32 -15.83 -27.72 -25.59
C SER A 32 -16.84 -26.70 -25.04
N TYR A 33 -16.78 -25.47 -25.55
CA TYR A 33 -17.57 -24.32 -25.08
C TYR A 33 -19.05 -24.39 -25.44
N GLU A 34 -19.45 -25.28 -26.34
CA GLU A 34 -20.84 -25.67 -26.55
C GLU A 34 -21.47 -26.33 -25.30
N ILE A 35 -20.64 -26.87 -24.40
CA ILE A 35 -21.09 -27.46 -23.12
C ILE A 35 -20.95 -26.43 -22.01
N ILE A 36 -19.77 -25.80 -21.87
CA ILE A 36 -19.51 -24.76 -20.87
C ILE A 36 -18.89 -23.53 -21.55
N SER A 37 -19.75 -22.61 -21.99
CA SER A 37 -19.35 -21.31 -22.56
C SER A 37 -18.74 -20.38 -21.50
N PRO A 38 -17.53 -19.81 -21.76
CA PRO A 38 -16.96 -18.73 -20.95
C PRO A 38 -17.91 -17.52 -20.84
N ASN A 39 -18.68 -17.23 -21.88
CA ASN A 39 -19.59 -16.08 -21.91
C ASN A 39 -20.96 -16.42 -21.32
N ASP A 40 -21.61 -17.45 -21.84
CA ASP A 40 -23.03 -17.72 -21.55
C ASP A 40 -23.25 -18.41 -20.20
N HIS A 41 -22.20 -19.02 -19.65
CA HIS A 41 -22.25 -19.67 -18.34
C HIS A 41 -21.41 -18.94 -17.30
N ILE A 42 -20.11 -18.73 -17.55
CA ILE A 42 -19.22 -18.15 -16.53
C ILE A 42 -19.46 -16.64 -16.38
N ASN A 43 -19.50 -15.90 -17.49
CA ASN A 43 -19.74 -14.45 -17.51
C ASN A 43 -21.25 -14.08 -17.56
N LYS A 44 -22.14 -15.02 -17.26
CA LYS A 44 -23.58 -14.77 -17.33
C LYS A 44 -23.97 -13.64 -16.38
N CYS A 45 -24.81 -12.71 -16.86
CA CYS A 45 -25.27 -11.51 -16.14
C CYS A 45 -24.17 -10.52 -15.74
N GLN A 46 -22.95 -10.66 -16.27
CA GLN A 46 -21.79 -9.86 -15.93
C GLN A 46 -21.25 -9.13 -17.16
N SER A 47 -20.46 -8.09 -16.91
CA SER A 47 -19.63 -7.40 -17.89
C SER A 47 -18.20 -7.31 -17.35
N THR A 48 -17.22 -7.10 -18.22
CA THR A 48 -15.91 -6.65 -17.73
C THR A 48 -16.07 -5.38 -16.87
N ASN A 49 -16.95 -4.47 -17.28
CA ASN A 49 -17.09 -3.13 -16.70
C ASN A 49 -17.69 -3.10 -15.29
N ASP A 50 -18.22 -4.23 -14.81
CA ASP A 50 -18.64 -4.39 -13.42
C ASP A 50 -17.81 -5.44 -12.68
N SER A 51 -17.37 -6.50 -13.35
CA SER A 51 -16.66 -7.61 -12.72
C SER A 51 -15.17 -7.30 -12.49
N TYR A 52 -14.53 -6.62 -13.44
CA TYR A 52 -13.13 -6.22 -13.35
C TYR A 52 -12.87 -5.18 -12.24
N PRO A 53 -13.58 -4.03 -12.17
CA PRO A 53 -13.39 -3.09 -11.07
C PRO A 53 -13.83 -3.67 -9.70
N SER A 54 -14.86 -4.52 -9.65
CA SER A 54 -15.28 -5.17 -8.41
C SER A 54 -14.24 -6.16 -7.89
N SER A 55 -13.67 -6.98 -8.76
CA SER A 55 -12.59 -7.92 -8.39
C SER A 55 -11.31 -7.19 -8.00
N ALA A 56 -10.96 -6.09 -8.67
CA ALA A 56 -9.82 -5.27 -8.32
C ALA A 56 -9.94 -4.69 -6.91
N LYS A 57 -11.08 -4.07 -6.58
CA LYS A 57 -11.32 -3.51 -5.24
C LYS A 57 -11.38 -4.59 -4.18
N LEU A 58 -12.03 -5.73 -4.46
CA LEU A 58 -12.04 -6.87 -3.54
C LEU A 58 -10.63 -7.38 -3.28
N GLY A 59 -9.82 -7.54 -4.32
CA GLY A 59 -8.44 -7.98 -4.16
C GLY A 59 -7.58 -6.98 -3.36
N MET A 60 -7.80 -5.67 -3.52
CA MET A 60 -7.14 -4.65 -2.69
C MET A 60 -7.60 -4.77 -1.22
N ALA A 61 -8.90 -4.98 -1.01
CA ALA A 61 -9.49 -5.23 0.30
C ALA A 61 -9.05 -6.57 0.93
N LEU A 62 -8.49 -7.51 0.18
CA LEU A 62 -7.91 -8.74 0.73
C LEU A 62 -6.39 -8.62 0.92
N GLN A 63 -5.68 -8.04 -0.04
CA GLN A 63 -4.22 -7.97 -0.04
C GLN A 63 -3.62 -6.86 0.84
N HIS A 64 -4.43 -5.94 1.36
CA HIS A 64 -3.90 -4.90 2.25
C HIS A 64 -3.62 -5.41 3.68
N GLU A 65 -4.11 -6.60 4.07
CA GLU A 65 -3.90 -7.15 5.41
C GLU A 65 -2.42 -7.41 5.76
N PRO A 66 -1.60 -8.02 4.87
CA PRO A 66 -0.14 -8.09 5.07
C PRO A 66 0.51 -6.73 5.35
N LEU A 67 0.16 -5.70 4.59
CA LEU A 67 0.67 -4.34 4.81
C LEU A 67 0.23 -3.79 6.17
N LEU A 68 -1.04 -3.95 6.57
CA LEU A 68 -1.52 -3.53 7.89
C LEU A 68 -0.78 -4.25 9.01
N ASN A 69 -0.54 -5.55 8.87
CA ASN A 69 0.17 -6.33 9.87
C ASN A 69 1.63 -5.88 9.97
N GLU A 70 2.29 -5.63 8.86
CA GLU A 70 3.67 -5.13 8.89
C GLU A 70 3.77 -3.70 9.44
N MET A 71 2.78 -2.84 9.18
CA MET A 71 2.66 -1.53 9.84
C MET A 71 2.55 -1.68 11.36
N LYS A 72 1.70 -2.58 11.86
CA LYS A 72 1.57 -2.85 13.32
C LYS A 72 2.90 -3.31 13.91
N LEU A 73 3.62 -4.20 13.24
CA LEU A 73 4.92 -4.69 13.68
C LEU A 73 5.97 -3.56 13.70
N LEU A 74 6.01 -2.71 12.67
CA LEU A 74 6.92 -1.56 12.63
C LEU A 74 6.60 -0.54 13.74
N ILE A 75 5.33 -0.27 13.99
CA ILE A 75 4.88 0.58 15.11
C ILE A 75 5.35 -0.01 16.45
N ALA A 76 5.20 -1.32 16.66
CA ALA A 76 5.63 -1.98 17.88
C ALA A 76 7.15 -1.87 18.07
N SER A 77 7.94 -2.08 17.01
CA SER A 77 9.40 -1.90 17.03
C SER A 77 9.82 -0.48 17.41
N LEU A 78 9.18 0.53 16.80
CA LEU A 78 9.42 1.94 17.13
C LEU A 78 9.04 2.27 18.58
N LYS A 79 7.91 1.75 19.10
CA LYS A 79 7.51 1.92 20.50
C LYS A 79 8.48 1.24 21.46
N ASN A 80 9.01 0.07 21.11
CA ASN A 80 10.03 -0.60 21.91
C ASN A 80 11.31 0.23 21.99
N LYS A 81 11.78 0.79 20.86
CA LYS A 81 12.92 1.71 20.84
C LYS A 81 12.64 3.02 21.57
N ALA A 82 11.41 3.55 21.49
CA ALA A 82 11.02 4.71 22.26
C ALA A 82 11.15 4.46 23.79
N ASN A 83 10.74 3.28 24.25
CA ASN A 83 10.89 2.88 25.66
C ASN A 83 12.35 2.64 26.05
N GLU A 84 13.15 2.02 25.18
CA GLU A 84 14.59 1.82 25.38
C GLU A 84 15.34 3.16 25.50
N PHE A 85 14.95 4.15 24.70
CA PHE A 85 15.58 5.46 24.63
C PHE A 85 14.93 6.52 25.52
N LYS A 86 14.02 6.12 26.41
CA LYS A 86 13.20 7.06 27.21
C LYS A 86 14.04 8.03 28.04
N ASP A 87 15.21 7.62 28.51
CA ASP A 87 16.11 8.38 29.37
C ASP A 87 17.30 9.00 28.61
N VAL A 88 17.37 8.81 27.28
CA VAL A 88 18.46 9.36 26.45
C VAL A 88 18.12 10.79 26.09
N ILE A 89 18.63 11.75 26.86
CA ILE A 89 18.46 13.19 26.60
C ILE A 89 19.29 13.58 25.38
N LYS A 90 18.69 14.30 24.44
CA LYS A 90 19.31 14.82 23.23
C LYS A 90 18.86 16.25 22.94
N MET A 91 19.54 16.88 21.99
CA MET A 91 19.15 18.18 21.50
C MET A 91 18.09 18.08 20.40
N GLY A 92 16.92 18.71 20.62
CA GLY A 92 15.93 18.91 19.56
C GLY A 92 16.45 19.90 18.53
N ARG A 93 16.02 19.75 17.26
CA ARG A 93 16.41 20.67 16.18
C ARG A 93 15.21 21.12 15.38
N THR A 94 15.12 22.43 15.14
CA THR A 94 14.13 23.01 14.22
C THR A 94 14.87 23.82 13.16
N GLN A 95 14.50 23.65 11.89
CA GLN A 95 15.24 24.24 10.76
C GLN A 95 16.74 23.85 10.76
N LEU A 96 17.06 22.66 11.30
CA LEU A 96 18.42 22.16 11.51
C LEU A 96 19.30 22.98 12.48
N GLN A 97 18.73 23.94 13.20
CA GLN A 97 19.38 24.68 14.28
C GLN A 97 19.08 24.04 15.64
N ASP A 98 19.98 24.24 16.60
CA ASP A 98 19.77 23.83 18.00
C ASP A 98 18.50 24.48 18.55
N ALA A 99 17.68 23.70 19.26
CA ALA A 99 16.41 24.15 19.82
C ALA A 99 16.39 23.93 21.35
N VAL A 100 15.54 23.03 21.85
CA VAL A 100 15.40 22.73 23.29
C VAL A 100 15.54 21.23 23.54
N PRO A 101 15.91 20.81 24.77
CA PRO A 101 16.13 19.41 25.07
C PRO A 101 14.86 18.56 24.89
N MET A 102 15.07 17.32 24.46
CA MET A 102 14.06 16.27 24.42
C MET A 102 14.72 14.91 24.67
N THR A 103 13.96 13.84 24.81
CA THR A 103 14.54 12.49 24.82
C THR A 103 14.43 11.83 23.46
N LEU A 104 15.40 10.99 23.12
CA LEU A 104 15.35 10.17 21.92
C LEU A 104 14.13 9.23 21.96
N GLY A 105 13.68 8.85 23.16
CA GLY A 105 12.41 8.16 23.37
C GLY A 105 11.19 8.96 22.89
N GLN A 106 11.12 10.26 23.18
CA GLN A 106 10.06 11.14 22.66
C GLN A 106 10.07 11.20 21.13
N GLU A 107 11.25 11.29 20.51
CA GLU A 107 11.41 11.33 19.05
C GLU A 107 10.92 10.03 18.38
N PHE A 108 11.37 8.87 18.87
CA PHE A 108 10.94 7.56 18.37
C PHE A 108 9.45 7.30 18.65
N GLY A 109 8.92 7.78 19.78
CA GLY A 109 7.49 7.78 20.07
C GLY A 109 6.69 8.60 19.06
N GLY A 110 7.23 9.73 18.60
CA GLY A 110 6.68 10.53 17.51
C GLY A 110 6.60 9.77 16.19
N TYR A 111 7.66 9.05 15.82
CA TYR A 111 7.67 8.18 14.63
C TYR A 111 6.62 7.07 14.73
N ALA A 112 6.51 6.39 15.87
CA ALA A 112 5.48 5.38 16.07
C ALA A 112 4.08 5.98 15.91
N ARG A 113 3.83 7.15 16.50
CA ARG A 113 2.52 7.82 16.46
C ARG A 113 2.12 8.27 15.06
N THR A 114 3.07 8.74 14.24
CA THR A 114 2.74 9.17 12.87
C THR A 114 2.26 7.99 12.02
N ILE A 115 2.91 6.82 12.13
CA ILE A 115 2.54 5.62 11.38
C ILE A 115 1.24 5.01 11.94
N GLU A 116 1.05 5.01 13.27
CA GLU A 116 -0.18 4.55 13.92
C GLU A 116 -1.41 5.34 13.45
N SER A 117 -1.26 6.66 13.26
CA SER A 117 -2.36 7.49 12.72
C SER A 117 -2.79 7.05 11.32
N ASP A 118 -1.83 6.65 10.47
CA ASP A 118 -2.13 6.24 9.10
C ASP A 118 -2.58 4.78 9.00
N LEU A 119 -2.18 3.92 9.94
CA LEU A 119 -2.72 2.57 10.07
C LEU A 119 -4.25 2.61 10.24
N SER A 120 -4.75 3.51 11.09
CA SER A 120 -6.18 3.72 11.29
C SER A 120 -6.88 4.20 10.01
N ILE A 121 -6.28 5.15 9.30
CA ILE A 121 -6.81 5.68 8.02
C ILE A 121 -6.88 4.58 6.96
N LEU A 122 -5.81 3.79 6.80
CA LEU A 122 -5.77 2.70 5.83
C LEU A 122 -6.79 1.61 6.18
N SER A 123 -6.88 1.22 7.46
CA SER A 123 -7.86 0.24 7.92
C SER A 123 -9.30 0.70 7.68
N GLY A 124 -9.60 2.00 7.89
CA GLY A 124 -10.92 2.57 7.63
C GLY A 124 -11.28 2.68 6.13
N SER A 125 -10.30 2.60 5.24
CA SER A 125 -10.53 2.72 3.79
C SER A 125 -11.14 1.46 3.14
N ILE A 126 -11.02 0.31 3.81
CA ILE A 126 -11.50 -1.00 3.33
C ILE A 126 -12.99 -0.94 2.97
N ASN A 127 -13.79 -0.34 3.84
CA ASN A 127 -15.24 -0.26 3.64
C ASN A 127 -15.60 0.44 2.32
N ARG A 128 -14.78 1.39 1.86
CA ARG A 128 -15.00 2.06 0.57
C ARG A 128 -14.64 1.17 -0.61
N LEU A 129 -13.61 0.32 -0.49
CA LEU A 129 -13.27 -0.68 -1.50
C LEU A 129 -14.36 -1.75 -1.61
N CYS A 130 -15.03 -2.09 -0.51
CA CYS A 130 -16.12 -3.06 -0.49
C CYS A 130 -17.42 -2.57 -1.16
N ILE A 131 -17.50 -1.30 -1.58
CA ILE A 131 -18.61 -0.78 -2.39
C ILE A 131 -18.34 -1.08 -3.86
N VAL A 132 -19.14 -1.95 -4.46
CA VAL A 132 -18.94 -2.50 -5.82
C VAL A 132 -20.09 -2.16 -6.77
N ASN A 133 -19.82 -2.20 -8.09
CA ASN A 133 -20.84 -2.02 -9.12
C ASN A 133 -21.28 -3.34 -9.77
N LEU A 134 -20.94 -4.49 -9.17
CA LEU A 134 -21.24 -5.82 -9.71
C LEU A 134 -22.73 -6.00 -10.00
N GLY A 135 -23.06 -6.29 -11.25
CA GLY A 135 -24.42 -6.36 -11.77
C GLY A 135 -24.91 -5.05 -12.42
N GLY A 136 -24.09 -4.01 -12.45
CA GLY A 136 -24.29 -2.82 -13.28
C GLY A 136 -24.11 -3.09 -14.77
N THR A 137 -23.46 -4.20 -15.15
CA THR A 137 -23.23 -4.68 -16.52
C THR A 137 -22.42 -3.70 -17.35
N ALA A 138 -22.83 -3.40 -18.59
CA ALA A 138 -22.03 -2.64 -19.54
C ALA A 138 -21.77 -1.19 -19.09
N ILE A 139 -22.80 -0.50 -18.58
CA ILE A 139 -22.75 0.95 -18.31
C ILE A 139 -23.48 1.35 -17.01
N GLY A 140 -23.80 0.39 -16.15
CA GLY A 140 -24.53 0.63 -14.89
C GLY A 140 -26.05 0.54 -14.98
N THR A 141 -26.64 0.31 -16.17
CA THR A 141 -28.10 0.19 -16.36
C THR A 141 -28.68 -1.17 -15.98
N MET A 142 -27.82 -2.13 -15.59
CA MET A 142 -28.21 -3.52 -15.30
C MET A 142 -28.77 -4.30 -16.51
N THR A 143 -28.49 -3.84 -17.74
CA THR A 143 -28.96 -4.50 -18.97
C THR A 143 -28.43 -5.93 -19.03
N ALA A 144 -29.32 -6.90 -19.30
CA ALA A 144 -29.01 -8.33 -19.33
C ALA A 144 -28.60 -8.97 -17.98
N ALA A 145 -28.70 -8.25 -16.86
CA ALA A 145 -28.67 -8.83 -15.52
C ALA A 145 -30.09 -9.15 -15.03
N HIS A 146 -30.24 -10.24 -14.30
CA HIS A 146 -31.49 -10.49 -13.56
C HIS A 146 -31.62 -9.46 -12.42
N PRO A 147 -32.82 -8.92 -12.11
CA PRO A 147 -32.98 -7.88 -11.08
C PRO A 147 -32.42 -8.25 -9.70
N SER A 148 -32.48 -9.53 -9.34
CA SER A 148 -31.93 -10.05 -8.07
C SER A 148 -30.43 -10.37 -8.11
N PHE A 149 -29.78 -10.33 -9.28
CA PHE A 149 -28.38 -10.72 -9.42
C PHE A 149 -27.42 -9.87 -8.56
N PRO A 150 -27.44 -8.51 -8.60
CA PRO A 150 -26.48 -7.71 -7.85
C PRO A 150 -26.50 -7.97 -6.35
N SER A 151 -27.70 -8.05 -5.75
CA SER A 151 -27.86 -8.25 -4.31
C SER A 151 -27.43 -9.66 -3.87
N ILE A 152 -27.79 -10.69 -4.66
CA ILE A 152 -27.35 -12.06 -4.40
C ILE A 152 -25.83 -12.17 -4.57
N ALA A 153 -25.27 -11.59 -5.62
CA ALA A 153 -23.83 -11.64 -5.90
C ALA A 153 -23.03 -10.96 -4.79
N CYS A 154 -23.42 -9.76 -4.35
CA CYS A 154 -22.76 -9.09 -3.23
C CYS A 154 -22.87 -9.92 -1.94
N LYS A 155 -24.05 -10.46 -1.62
CA LYS A 155 -24.22 -11.34 -0.44
C LYS A 155 -23.29 -12.56 -0.49
N ARG A 156 -23.23 -13.26 -1.63
CA ARG A 156 -22.36 -14.43 -1.80
C ARG A 156 -20.88 -14.06 -1.74
N LEU A 157 -20.49 -12.93 -2.33
CA LEU A 157 -19.13 -12.42 -2.20
C LEU A 157 -18.79 -12.09 -0.75
N SER A 158 -19.71 -11.51 0.02
CA SER A 158 -19.50 -11.27 1.45
C SER A 158 -19.31 -12.56 2.23
N GLU A 159 -20.14 -13.58 1.97
CA GLU A 159 -20.04 -14.90 2.60
C GLU A 159 -18.69 -15.58 2.32
N VAL A 160 -18.20 -15.52 1.07
CA VAL A 160 -16.96 -16.19 0.66
C VAL A 160 -15.71 -15.41 1.08
N SER A 161 -15.76 -14.07 1.05
CA SER A 161 -14.60 -13.22 1.36
C SER A 161 -14.47 -12.87 2.84
N GLY A 162 -15.56 -12.97 3.62
CA GLY A 162 -15.61 -12.47 5.00
C GLY A 162 -15.64 -10.93 5.10
N LEU A 163 -15.76 -10.22 3.98
CA LEU A 163 -15.86 -8.76 3.92
C LEU A 163 -17.31 -8.33 3.70
N ASN A 164 -17.70 -7.16 4.21
CA ASN A 164 -19.04 -6.63 3.97
C ASN A 164 -19.11 -5.95 2.58
N ILE A 165 -19.39 -6.74 1.53
CA ILE A 165 -19.54 -6.25 0.16
C ILE A 165 -20.93 -5.64 -0.02
N GLU A 166 -20.94 -4.37 -0.44
CA GLU A 166 -22.15 -3.58 -0.64
C GLU A 166 -22.25 -3.11 -2.09
N LEU A 167 -23.49 -3.03 -2.58
CA LEU A 167 -23.75 -2.48 -3.91
C LEU A 167 -23.68 -0.95 -3.84
N ALA A 168 -23.06 -0.33 -4.84
CA ALA A 168 -23.09 1.12 -4.99
C ALA A 168 -24.54 1.62 -5.13
N ASP A 169 -24.82 2.76 -4.52
CA ASP A 169 -26.12 3.45 -4.58
C ASP A 169 -26.48 3.92 -6.00
N HIS A 170 -25.47 4.24 -6.82
CA HIS A 170 -25.65 4.70 -8.20
C HIS A 170 -24.70 3.99 -9.18
N LEU A 171 -25.19 2.92 -9.81
CA LEU A 171 -24.37 2.02 -10.65
C LEU A 171 -23.76 2.68 -11.90
N ILE A 172 -24.43 3.67 -12.50
CA ILE A 172 -23.87 4.42 -13.65
C ILE A 172 -22.66 5.23 -13.22
N ALA A 173 -22.71 5.86 -12.03
CA ALA A 173 -21.61 6.65 -11.50
C ALA A 173 -20.45 5.74 -11.06
N ALA A 174 -20.78 4.59 -10.47
CA ALA A 174 -19.80 3.61 -10.05
C ALA A 174 -19.10 2.90 -11.23
N SER A 175 -19.71 2.86 -12.42
CA SER A 175 -19.12 2.26 -13.63
C SER A 175 -18.19 3.23 -14.37
N SER A 176 -18.43 4.54 -14.29
CA SER A 176 -17.60 5.55 -14.94
C SER A 176 -16.43 6.05 -14.08
N SER A 177 -16.52 5.90 -12.75
CA SER A 177 -15.58 6.49 -11.80
C SER A 177 -14.60 5.50 -11.17
N THR A 178 -13.33 5.90 -11.13
CA THR A 178 -12.26 5.20 -10.39
C THR A 178 -11.89 5.91 -9.08
N GLY A 179 -12.74 6.83 -8.60
CA GLY A 179 -12.45 7.70 -7.45
C GLY A 179 -12.11 6.96 -6.15
N THR A 180 -12.72 5.80 -5.89
CA THR A 180 -12.36 4.97 -4.73
C THR A 180 -10.92 4.48 -4.78
N MET A 181 -10.45 4.05 -5.96
CA MET A 181 -9.07 3.58 -6.17
C MET A 181 -8.07 4.74 -6.07
N LEU A 182 -8.42 5.91 -6.62
CA LEU A 182 -7.63 7.14 -6.48
C LEU A 182 -7.48 7.53 -5.00
N TYR A 183 -8.59 7.56 -4.25
CA TYR A 183 -8.61 7.84 -2.82
C TYR A 183 -7.71 6.88 -2.04
N PHE A 184 -7.85 5.58 -2.31
CA PHE A 184 -7.05 4.54 -1.66
C PHE A 184 -5.55 4.72 -1.93
N HIS A 185 -5.15 4.98 -3.17
CA HIS A 185 -3.74 5.24 -3.49
C HIS A 185 -3.23 6.51 -2.80
N GLY A 186 -4.05 7.55 -2.68
CA GLY A 186 -3.71 8.77 -1.94
C GLY A 186 -3.32 8.50 -0.48
N ILE A 187 -3.93 7.50 0.16
CA ILE A 187 -3.55 7.04 1.50
C ILE A 187 -2.17 6.37 1.47
N LEU A 188 -1.91 5.50 0.48
CA LEU A 188 -0.59 4.86 0.32
C LEU A 188 0.52 5.89 0.10
N LYS A 189 0.29 6.91 -0.74
CA LYS A 189 1.22 8.04 -0.90
C LYS A 189 1.47 8.73 0.43
N ARG A 190 0.43 9.06 1.19
CA ARG A 190 0.58 9.73 2.50
C ARG A 190 1.48 8.93 3.44
N ILE A 191 1.26 7.61 3.52
CA ILE A 191 2.06 6.67 4.31
C ILE A 191 3.53 6.70 3.83
N ALA A 192 3.75 6.60 2.52
CA ALA A 192 5.07 6.67 1.90
C ALA A 192 5.81 7.99 2.18
N THR A 193 5.12 9.13 2.13
CA THR A 193 5.73 10.43 2.44
C THR A 193 6.24 10.49 3.87
N LYS A 194 5.44 10.02 4.83
CA LYS A 194 5.80 10.08 6.25
C LYS A 194 6.92 9.12 6.61
N VAL A 195 6.88 7.87 6.15
CA VAL A 195 7.97 6.91 6.42
C VAL A 195 9.28 7.35 5.76
N SER A 196 9.21 8.02 4.60
CA SER A 196 10.39 8.62 3.96
C SER A 196 11.01 9.71 4.84
N GLN A 197 10.20 10.54 5.50
CA GLN A 197 10.69 11.52 6.45
C GLN A 197 11.36 10.86 7.67
N VAL A 198 10.75 9.81 8.25
CA VAL A 198 11.40 9.03 9.33
C VAL A 198 12.76 8.49 8.88
N CYS A 199 12.85 7.96 7.66
CA CYS A 199 14.12 7.47 7.11
C CYS A 199 15.14 8.60 6.90
N ASN A 200 14.71 9.79 6.52
CA ASN A 200 15.59 10.96 6.39
C ASN A 200 16.20 11.34 7.75
N ASP A 201 15.39 11.36 8.80
CA ASP A 201 15.88 11.63 10.16
C ASP A 201 16.88 10.57 10.59
N LEU A 202 16.57 9.29 10.40
CA LEU A 202 17.50 8.20 10.75
C LEU A 202 18.85 8.32 10.03
N ARG A 203 18.86 8.72 8.75
CA ARG A 203 20.11 8.99 7.99
C ARG A 203 20.86 10.20 8.53
N LEU A 204 20.15 11.25 8.94
CA LEU A 204 20.76 12.46 9.48
C LEU A 204 21.35 12.23 10.88
N LEU A 205 20.57 11.62 11.78
CA LEU A 205 20.98 11.30 13.15
C LEU A 205 22.17 10.33 13.21
N SER A 206 22.27 9.42 12.22
CA SER A 206 23.38 8.46 12.11
C SER A 206 24.59 8.97 11.31
N SER A 207 24.55 10.20 10.78
CA SER A 207 25.66 10.77 10.03
C SER A 207 26.94 10.83 10.87
N GLY A 208 28.08 10.37 10.34
CA GLY A 208 29.31 10.26 11.12
C GLY A 208 30.33 9.30 10.51
N PRO A 209 31.23 8.69 11.32
CA PRO A 209 31.19 8.66 12.79
C PRO A 209 31.86 9.87 13.49
N ARG A 210 32.62 10.70 12.76
CA ARG A 210 33.35 11.84 13.37
C ARG A 210 32.96 13.22 12.85
N CYS A 211 32.31 13.28 11.69
CA CYS A 211 32.06 14.53 10.96
C CYS A 211 30.55 14.71 10.65
N GLY A 212 29.70 14.23 11.55
CA GLY A 212 28.24 14.34 11.46
C GLY A 212 27.63 14.45 12.87
N LEU A 213 26.34 14.17 13.00
CA LEU A 213 25.64 14.22 14.30
C LEU A 213 25.97 13.03 15.19
N HIS A 214 26.04 11.83 14.62
CA HIS A 214 26.39 10.60 15.31
C HIS A 214 25.61 10.35 16.62
N GLU A 215 24.33 10.71 16.66
CA GLU A 215 23.47 10.52 17.85
C GLU A 215 22.98 9.07 17.99
N ILE A 216 22.89 8.35 16.87
CA ILE A 216 22.49 6.94 16.83
C ILE A 216 23.42 6.12 15.94
N ASN A 217 23.48 4.82 16.20
CA ASN A 217 24.11 3.83 15.33
C ASN A 217 23.04 2.97 14.68
N LEU A 218 23.10 2.83 13.36
CA LEU A 218 22.28 1.87 12.63
C LEU A 218 23.05 0.56 12.46
N PRO A 219 22.36 -0.60 12.42
CA PRO A 219 23.01 -1.88 12.16
C PRO A 219 23.78 -1.88 10.83
N ALA A 220 25.04 -2.32 10.85
CA ALA A 220 25.84 -2.47 9.64
C ALA A 220 25.32 -3.66 8.81
N LYS A 221 24.78 -3.40 7.61
CA LYS A 221 24.22 -4.44 6.72
C LYS A 221 25.03 -4.75 5.47
N ALA A 222 25.92 -3.85 5.06
CA ALA A 222 26.83 -4.07 3.94
C ALA A 222 28.06 -3.14 4.05
N PRO A 223 29.20 -3.50 3.45
CA PRO A 223 30.30 -2.56 3.21
C PRO A 223 29.80 -1.33 2.45
N GLY A 224 30.06 -0.14 2.98
CA GLY A 224 29.54 1.12 2.46
C GLY A 224 30.40 1.74 1.34
N SER A 225 31.55 1.16 1.00
CA SER A 225 32.42 1.66 -0.05
C SER A 225 33.35 0.58 -0.57
N SER A 226 33.62 0.60 -1.88
CA SER A 226 34.64 -0.23 -2.52
C SER A 226 36.08 0.24 -2.25
N ILE A 227 36.27 1.48 -1.78
CA ILE A 227 37.61 2.10 -1.62
C ILE A 227 37.93 2.54 -0.19
N MET A 228 36.93 2.75 0.67
CA MET A 228 37.13 3.14 2.07
C MET A 228 36.87 1.95 3.00
N PRO A 229 37.92 1.23 3.45
CA PRO A 229 37.78 0.15 4.43
C PRO A 229 37.06 0.63 5.69
N GLY A 230 36.12 -0.18 6.18
CA GLY A 230 35.36 0.11 7.40
C GLY A 230 34.23 1.12 7.27
N LYS A 231 34.03 1.76 6.10
CA LYS A 231 32.85 2.63 5.88
C LYS A 231 31.58 1.79 5.85
N VAL A 232 30.54 2.23 6.57
CA VAL A 232 29.20 1.65 6.59
C VAL A 232 28.19 2.74 6.26
N ASN A 233 27.23 2.45 5.37
CA ASN A 233 26.19 3.40 4.94
C ASN A 233 24.82 3.01 5.52
N PRO A 234 23.90 3.98 5.68
CA PRO A 234 22.54 3.74 6.12
C PRO A 234 21.65 3.19 4.97
N VAL A 235 22.05 2.07 4.37
CA VAL A 235 21.43 1.50 3.15
C VAL A 235 19.97 1.08 3.33
N ILE A 236 19.55 0.76 4.57
CA ILE A 236 18.17 0.36 4.85
C ILE A 236 17.21 1.56 4.80
N PRO A 237 17.45 2.68 5.49
CA PRO A 237 16.71 3.91 5.23
C PRO A 237 16.72 4.36 3.75
N GLU A 238 17.85 4.20 3.05
CA GLU A 238 17.98 4.57 1.63
C GLU A 238 17.05 3.78 0.71
N VAL A 239 16.93 2.45 0.89
CA VAL A 239 16.03 1.64 0.06
C VAL A 239 14.56 1.94 0.35
N VAL A 240 14.22 2.28 1.60
CA VAL A 240 12.87 2.70 1.98
C VAL A 240 12.52 4.06 1.39
N ASN A 241 13.47 5.02 1.38
CA ASN A 241 13.27 6.29 0.70
C ASN A 241 12.98 6.08 -0.80
N GLN A 242 13.76 5.24 -1.48
CA GLN A 242 13.54 4.93 -2.90
C GLN A 242 12.18 4.26 -3.15
N ALA A 243 11.80 3.31 -2.30
CA ALA A 243 10.47 2.69 -2.39
C ALA A 243 9.35 3.73 -2.22
N ALA A 244 9.50 4.65 -1.26
CA ALA A 244 8.54 5.73 -1.06
C ALA A 244 8.45 6.67 -2.28
N PHE A 245 9.57 7.00 -2.93
CA PHE A 245 9.57 7.82 -4.14
C PHE A 245 8.85 7.13 -5.29
N GLN A 246 9.03 5.82 -5.46
CA GLN A 246 8.30 5.06 -6.47
C GLN A 246 6.79 5.10 -6.21
N VAL A 247 6.35 4.91 -4.96
CA VAL A 247 4.93 5.03 -4.59
C VAL A 247 4.37 6.42 -4.89
N MET A 248 5.15 7.49 -4.66
CA MET A 248 4.73 8.85 -5.04
C MET A 248 4.61 9.01 -6.56
N GLY A 249 5.52 8.43 -7.34
CA GLY A 249 5.44 8.41 -8.80
C GLY A 249 4.20 7.65 -9.30
N ASN A 250 3.93 6.49 -8.71
CA ASN A 250 2.75 5.68 -8.97
C ASN A 250 1.45 6.48 -8.72
N ASP A 251 1.42 7.34 -7.70
CA ASP A 251 0.27 8.20 -7.39
C ASP A 251 -0.04 9.20 -8.52
N ILE A 252 0.99 9.76 -9.15
CA ILE A 252 0.82 10.64 -10.30
C ILE A 252 0.23 9.86 -11.47
N THR A 253 0.72 8.65 -11.74
CA THR A 253 0.14 7.78 -12.78
C THR A 253 -1.34 7.46 -12.49
N VAL A 254 -1.66 7.09 -11.25
CA VAL A 254 -3.05 6.81 -10.82
C VAL A 254 -3.92 8.07 -10.96
N THR A 255 -3.41 9.23 -10.58
CA THR A 255 -4.13 10.51 -10.69
C THR A 255 -4.48 10.85 -12.13
N ILE A 256 -3.49 10.80 -13.04
CA ILE A 256 -3.70 11.10 -14.46
C ILE A 256 -4.67 10.08 -15.09
N ALA A 257 -4.47 8.79 -14.82
CA ALA A 257 -5.33 7.73 -15.35
C ALA A 257 -6.77 7.84 -14.83
N SER A 258 -6.96 8.16 -13.55
CA SER A 258 -8.28 8.35 -12.96
C SER A 258 -9.02 9.55 -13.57
N GLY A 259 -8.30 10.65 -13.82
CA GLY A 259 -8.84 11.84 -14.50
C GLY A 259 -9.09 11.68 -16.00
N SER A 260 -8.71 10.55 -16.60
CA SER A 260 -8.83 10.29 -18.05
C SER A 260 -10.08 9.47 -18.42
N GLY A 261 -11.07 9.36 -17.52
CA GLY A 261 -12.34 8.71 -17.80
C GLY A 261 -13.11 9.37 -18.95
N GLN A 262 -13.84 8.60 -19.73
CA GLN A 262 -14.60 9.09 -20.88
C GLN A 262 -16.01 8.51 -20.84
N LEU A 263 -17.00 9.39 -20.61
CA LEU A 263 -18.41 9.01 -20.54
C LEU A 263 -18.65 7.88 -19.53
N GLU A 264 -19.27 6.77 -19.93
CA GLU A 264 -19.73 5.71 -19.03
C GLU A 264 -18.62 4.79 -18.48
N LEU A 265 -17.35 4.96 -18.87
CA LEU A 265 -16.26 4.06 -18.46
C LEU A 265 -14.90 4.77 -18.34
N ASN A 266 -14.08 4.33 -17.39
CA ASN A 266 -12.66 4.66 -17.38
C ASN A 266 -11.83 3.46 -17.89
N VAL A 267 -11.32 3.54 -19.12
CA VAL A 267 -10.56 2.45 -19.74
C VAL A 267 -9.13 2.29 -19.21
N MET A 268 -8.67 3.22 -18.35
CA MET A 268 -7.32 3.24 -17.78
C MET A 268 -7.20 2.42 -16.49
N GLU A 269 -8.25 1.71 -16.08
CA GLU A 269 -8.24 0.83 -14.91
C GLU A 269 -7.03 -0.13 -14.82
N PRO A 270 -6.55 -0.78 -15.90
CA PRO A 270 -5.39 -1.67 -15.80
C PRO A 270 -4.12 -1.00 -15.24
N VAL A 271 -3.83 0.24 -15.64
CA VAL A 271 -2.64 0.95 -15.13
C VAL A 271 -2.87 1.47 -13.71
N ILE A 272 -4.10 1.85 -13.35
CA ILE A 272 -4.48 2.24 -11.99
C ILE A 272 -4.26 1.06 -11.03
N ILE A 273 -4.85 -0.09 -11.37
CA ILE A 273 -4.80 -1.30 -10.55
C ILE A 273 -3.36 -1.78 -10.40
N PHE A 274 -2.58 -1.80 -11.48
CA PHE A 274 -1.16 -2.17 -11.45
C PHE A 274 -0.36 -1.33 -10.45
N ASN A 275 -0.50 0.00 -10.53
CA ASN A 275 0.25 0.91 -9.67
C ASN A 275 -0.16 0.78 -8.20
N ILE A 276 -1.45 0.54 -7.91
CA ILE A 276 -1.92 0.29 -6.54
C ILE A 276 -1.30 -0.97 -5.96
N TYR A 277 -1.39 -2.11 -6.65
CA TYR A 277 -0.82 -3.35 -6.15
C TYR A 277 0.70 -3.28 -6.02
N GLN A 278 1.39 -2.64 -6.96
CA GLN A 278 2.83 -2.41 -6.85
C GLN A 278 3.15 -1.59 -5.60
N SER A 279 2.41 -0.51 -5.33
CA SER A 279 2.61 0.32 -4.15
C SER A 279 2.36 -0.44 -2.83
N ILE A 280 1.35 -1.32 -2.77
CA ILE A 280 1.09 -2.17 -1.60
C ILE A 280 2.29 -3.09 -1.33
N ASP A 281 2.73 -3.86 -2.32
CA ASP A 281 3.84 -4.82 -2.18
C ASP A 281 5.17 -4.12 -1.83
N MET A 282 5.45 -2.98 -2.46
CA MET A 282 6.64 -2.19 -2.17
C MET A 282 6.65 -1.67 -0.73
N LEU A 283 5.53 -1.13 -0.24
CA LEU A 283 5.43 -0.62 1.13
C LEU A 283 5.55 -1.74 2.16
N GLU A 284 4.88 -2.88 1.94
CA GLU A 284 4.96 -4.03 2.84
C GLU A 284 6.42 -4.48 3.00
N ARG A 285 7.12 -4.70 1.88
CA ARG A 285 8.52 -5.14 1.88
C ARG A 285 9.45 -4.08 2.47
N ALA A 286 9.22 -2.80 2.17
CA ALA A 286 10.01 -1.71 2.72
C ALA A 286 9.86 -1.62 4.24
N PHE A 287 8.64 -1.80 4.78
CA PHE A 287 8.39 -1.72 6.23
C PHE A 287 9.02 -2.88 6.96
N ARG A 288 8.91 -4.09 6.40
CA ARG A 288 9.59 -5.28 6.92
C ARG A 288 11.11 -5.09 6.93
N THR A 289 11.66 -4.60 5.83
CA THR A 289 13.09 -4.34 5.69
C THR A 289 13.56 -3.29 6.71
N LEU A 290 12.82 -2.19 6.85
CA LEU A 290 13.12 -1.12 7.81
C LEU A 290 13.12 -1.65 9.23
N ARG A 291 12.06 -2.36 9.63
CA ARG A 291 11.92 -2.91 10.99
C ARG A 291 13.06 -3.87 11.32
N VAL A 292 13.18 -4.94 10.55
CA VAL A 292 14.06 -6.09 10.86
C VAL A 292 15.54 -5.72 10.70
N HIS A 293 15.86 -4.91 9.69
CA HIS A 293 17.25 -4.64 9.34
C HIS A 293 17.76 -3.28 9.79
N CYS A 294 16.91 -2.42 10.35
CA CYS A 294 17.31 -1.13 10.90
C CYS A 294 16.77 -0.93 12.32
N ILE A 295 15.46 -0.69 12.47
CA ILE A 295 14.86 -0.19 13.73
C ILE A 295 15.16 -1.10 14.92
N ASP A 296 14.95 -2.41 14.78
CA ASP A 296 15.12 -3.38 15.88
C ASP A 296 16.54 -3.34 16.49
N GLY A 297 17.55 -2.98 15.68
CA GLY A 297 18.95 -2.96 16.08
C GLY A 297 19.56 -1.57 16.31
N ILE A 298 18.78 -0.49 16.27
CA ILE A 298 19.31 0.86 16.54
C ILE A 298 19.82 0.96 17.98
N THR A 299 20.95 1.62 18.18
CA THR A 299 21.47 2.00 19.51
C THR A 299 21.74 3.49 19.57
N ALA A 300 21.68 4.11 20.74
CA ALA A 300 22.00 5.52 20.93
C ALA A 300 23.46 5.74 21.38
N ASN A 301 24.04 6.86 20.99
CA ASN A 301 25.33 7.35 21.50
C ASN A 301 25.06 8.37 22.61
N ASN A 302 24.75 7.88 23.82
CA ASN A 302 24.26 8.70 24.93
C ASN A 302 25.17 9.89 25.27
N ASP A 303 26.48 9.69 25.32
CA ASP A 303 27.44 10.76 25.64
C ASP A 303 27.47 11.85 24.56
N VAL A 304 27.26 11.47 23.29
CA VAL A 304 27.18 12.43 22.17
C VAL A 304 25.90 13.25 22.28
N CYS A 305 24.76 12.58 22.51
CA CYS A 305 23.46 13.23 22.69
C CYS A 305 23.47 14.22 23.86
N LEU A 306 23.97 13.79 25.02
CA LEU A 306 24.09 14.64 26.21
C LEU A 306 25.07 15.79 25.97
N GLY A 307 26.21 15.52 25.32
CA GLY A 307 27.20 16.54 25.00
C GLY A 307 26.67 17.65 24.09
N TYR A 308 25.67 17.40 23.23
CA TYR A 308 24.99 18.47 22.48
C TYR A 308 24.10 19.32 23.38
N VAL A 309 23.41 18.72 24.34
CA VAL A 309 22.57 19.45 25.31
C VAL A 309 23.42 20.38 26.17
N GLU A 310 24.56 19.91 26.66
CA GLU A 310 25.46 20.69 27.51
C GLU A 310 26.15 21.85 26.77
N LYS A 311 26.28 21.76 25.44
CA LYS A 311 26.94 22.78 24.60
C LYS A 311 25.98 23.74 23.92
N SER A 312 24.69 23.41 23.91
CA SER A 312 23.66 24.26 23.32
C SER A 312 23.58 25.60 24.06
N ILE A 313 23.25 26.65 23.30
CA ILE A 313 22.88 27.96 23.86
C ILE A 313 21.41 27.97 24.31
N GLY A 314 20.55 27.28 23.57
CA GLY A 314 19.10 27.19 23.80
C GLY A 314 18.70 26.14 24.83
#